data_AF-A0AAN0X7P6-F1
#
_entry.id   AF-A0AAN0X7P6-F1
#
_cell.length_a   1.000
_cell.length_b   1.000
_cell.length_c   1.000
_cell.angle_alpha   90.00
_cell.angle_beta   90.00
_cell.angle_gamma   90.00
#
_symmetry.space_group_name_H-M   'P 1'
#
loop_
_entity.id
_entity.type
_entity.pdbx_description
1 polymer ?
#
loop_
_entity_poly.entity_id
_entity_poly.type
_entity_poly.pdbx_seq_one_letter_code
_entity_poly.pdbx_strand_id
1 'polypeptide(L)'
;MDIYNNKLKIIMMIIILFLLNSCNFKDKDLCKRVQCEHEKSGAIKKQDERKEPNDSKTPVQILLDGFNFSDEYKEAVLYIQKALTDPNVGSPDDKIYTDAEFYDLLVKLGKDRLENCAKVTLLTFRVRKGAVDAIASLKDQAKKDELNTELAAIDANYFDCLKLIGNGDTVDQIYSSVINHDDGYKFEIIKDTAHALFLDEMRQRVP
;
A
#
# COMPACT_ATOMS: atom_id res chain seq x y z
N MET A 1 -15.83 18.63 35.17
CA MET A 1 -15.34 17.43 34.45
C MET A 1 -14.95 17.80 33.02
N ASP A 2 -14.45 19.04 32.82
CA ASP A 2 -14.49 19.72 31.52
C ASP A 2 -13.09 20.00 30.96
N ILE A 3 -12.08 19.97 31.82
CA ILE A 3 -10.67 20.22 31.46
C ILE A 3 -10.13 19.06 30.60
N TYR A 4 -10.51 17.81 30.91
CA TYR A 4 -10.12 16.64 30.14
C TYR A 4 -10.76 16.62 28.75
N ASN A 5 -12.04 16.99 28.64
CA ASN A 5 -12.72 17.09 27.35
C ASN A 5 -12.15 18.22 26.48
N ASN A 6 -11.78 19.36 27.07
CA ASN A 6 -11.13 20.42 26.30
C ASN A 6 -9.72 20.02 25.85
N LYS A 7 -8.92 19.35 26.70
CA LYS A 7 -7.61 18.85 26.29
C LYS A 7 -7.70 17.78 25.21
N LEU A 8 -8.67 16.87 25.30
CA LEU A 8 -8.89 15.82 24.30
C LEU A 8 -9.32 16.41 22.95
N LYS A 9 -10.19 17.44 22.96
CA LYS A 9 -10.57 18.20 21.75
C LYS A 9 -9.41 18.96 21.13
N ILE A 10 -8.54 19.56 21.95
CA ILE A 10 -7.34 20.26 21.47
C ILE A 10 -6.35 19.28 20.84
N ILE A 11 -6.12 18.11 21.45
CA ILE A 11 -5.24 17.07 20.89
C ILE A 11 -5.80 16.53 19.57
N MET A 12 -7.12 16.29 19.47
CA MET A 12 -7.75 15.88 18.21
C MET A 12 -7.61 16.94 17.12
N MET A 13 -7.79 18.22 17.42
CA MET A 13 -7.60 19.28 16.43
C MET A 13 -6.16 19.39 15.94
N ILE A 14 -5.18 19.17 16.83
CA ILE A 14 -3.76 19.18 16.44
C ILE A 14 -3.44 18.00 15.52
N ILE A 15 -3.95 16.80 15.80
CA ILE A 15 -3.79 15.62 14.92
C ILE A 15 -4.43 15.88 13.55
N ILE A 16 -5.64 16.45 13.50
CA ILE A 16 -6.31 16.80 12.24
C ILE A 16 -5.51 17.85 11.46
N LEU A 17 -4.93 18.85 12.13
CA LEU A 17 -4.06 19.84 11.48
C LEU A 17 -2.77 19.23 10.93
N PHE A 18 -2.18 18.24 11.61
CA PHE A 18 -1.04 17.48 11.09
C PHE A 18 -1.42 16.61 9.88
N LEU A 19 -2.59 15.97 9.90
CA LEU A 19 -3.09 15.17 8.78
C LEU A 19 -3.43 16.04 7.55
N LEU A 20 -3.92 17.27 7.75
CA LEU A 20 -4.23 18.21 6.66
C LEU A 20 -2.96 18.84 6.04
N ASN A 21 -1.87 18.99 6.80
CA ASN A 21 -0.59 19.49 6.28
C ASN A 21 0.27 18.41 5.59
N SER A 22 -0.03 17.13 5.76
CA SER A 22 0.65 16.03 5.04
C SER A 22 0.30 15.99 3.54
N CYS A 23 -0.70 16.74 3.09
CA CYS A 23 -1.00 16.90 1.66
C CYS A 23 -0.18 18.04 1.02
N ASN A 24 1.16 17.91 1.00
CA ASN A 24 1.98 18.56 -0.02
C ASN A 24 3.34 17.87 -0.26
N PHE A 25 3.40 16.54 -0.12
CA PHE A 25 4.63 15.81 -0.42
C PHE A 25 4.64 15.35 -1.88
N LYS A 26 5.04 16.27 -2.77
CA LYS A 26 5.64 15.85 -4.04
C LYS A 26 6.97 15.21 -3.71
N ASP A 27 7.01 13.90 -3.59
CA ASP A 27 8.29 13.20 -3.52
C ASP A 27 8.34 12.01 -4.48
N LYS A 28 9.17 12.20 -5.50
CA LYS A 28 9.46 11.24 -6.57
C LYS A 28 10.47 10.17 -6.13
N ASP A 29 10.95 10.18 -4.88
CA ASP A 29 12.03 9.28 -4.46
C ASP A 29 11.60 8.06 -3.61
N LEU A 30 10.32 7.83 -3.33
CA LEU A 30 9.88 6.61 -2.62
C LEU A 30 9.97 5.31 -3.43
N CYS A 31 10.07 5.38 -4.76
CA CYS A 31 10.07 4.18 -5.60
C CYS A 31 11.42 3.42 -5.62
N LYS A 32 12.50 4.02 -5.10
CA LYS A 32 13.86 3.42 -5.17
C LYS A 32 14.20 2.45 -4.04
N ARG A 33 13.44 2.42 -2.94
CA ARG A 33 13.85 1.67 -1.73
C ARG A 33 13.30 0.24 -1.65
N VAL A 34 12.43 -0.18 -2.56
CA VAL A 34 11.77 -1.50 -2.52
C VAL A 34 12.58 -2.61 -3.24
N GLN A 35 13.73 -2.29 -3.85
CA GLN A 35 14.59 -3.29 -4.51
C GLN A 35 16.02 -3.25 -3.98
N CYS A 36 16.25 -3.91 -2.84
CA CYS A 36 17.53 -4.48 -2.37
C CYS A 36 17.07 -5.54 -1.34
N GLU A 37 17.16 -6.86 -1.55
CA GLU A 37 18.36 -7.72 -1.63
C GLU A 37 18.00 -9.01 -2.43
N HIS A 38 18.76 -9.41 -3.45
CA HIS A 38 19.73 -10.52 -3.52
C HIS A 38 20.12 -10.60 -5.03
N GLU A 39 21.33 -10.78 -5.55
CA GLU A 39 22.54 -11.48 -5.13
C GLU A 39 23.80 -10.81 -5.73
N LYS A 40 24.97 -11.06 -5.12
CA LYS A 40 26.29 -10.74 -5.70
C LYS A 40 26.73 -11.81 -6.70
N SER A 41 27.13 -11.42 -7.91
CA SER A 41 28.39 -11.87 -8.55
C SER A 41 28.66 -11.16 -9.88
N GLY A 42 29.89 -10.69 -10.09
CA GLY A 42 30.53 -10.70 -11.41
C GLY A 42 30.54 -9.42 -12.27
N ALA A 43 31.68 -8.72 -12.21
CA ALA A 43 32.34 -7.93 -13.27
C ALA A 43 31.63 -6.68 -13.88
N ILE A 44 32.25 -5.54 -13.56
CA ILE A 44 32.06 -4.20 -14.12
C ILE A 44 32.21 -4.19 -15.65
N LYS A 45 31.22 -3.62 -16.35
CA LYS A 45 31.46 -2.67 -17.45
C LYS A 45 30.59 -1.43 -17.24
N LYS A 46 31.26 -0.29 -17.09
CA LYS A 46 30.65 1.04 -17.04
C LYS A 46 30.02 1.34 -18.41
N GLN A 47 28.73 1.63 -18.43
CA GLN A 47 28.15 2.56 -19.38
C GLN A 47 27.15 3.43 -18.63
N ASP A 48 27.55 4.69 -18.50
CA ASP A 48 26.75 5.82 -18.07
C ASP A 48 25.70 6.08 -19.15
N GLU A 49 24.53 5.48 -18.99
CA GLU A 49 23.32 5.89 -19.70
C GLU A 49 22.28 6.29 -18.66
N ARG A 50 22.18 7.60 -18.42
CA ARG A 50 21.02 8.25 -17.83
C ARG A 50 19.80 7.95 -18.71
N LYS A 51 19.11 6.83 -18.47
CA LYS A 51 17.79 6.57 -19.05
C LYS A 51 16.75 7.41 -18.31
N GLU A 52 16.20 8.40 -19.00
CA GLU A 52 14.96 9.04 -18.60
C GLU A 52 13.83 7.97 -18.49
N PRO A 53 12.85 8.16 -17.59
CA PRO A 53 11.74 7.22 -17.46
C PRO A 53 10.96 7.20 -18.77
N ASN A 54 10.69 6.03 -19.32
CA ASN A 54 9.88 5.94 -20.53
C ASN A 54 8.48 6.52 -20.22
N ASP A 55 8.04 7.48 -21.04
CA ASP A 55 6.76 8.20 -20.89
C ASP A 55 5.59 7.44 -21.55
N SER A 56 5.69 6.11 -21.71
CA SER A 56 4.64 5.32 -22.37
C SER A 56 3.66 4.75 -21.34
N LYS A 57 2.46 5.33 -21.26
CA LYS A 57 1.38 4.79 -20.42
C LYS A 57 1.02 3.35 -20.83
N THR A 58 0.77 2.50 -19.84
CA THR A 58 0.30 1.13 -20.08
C THR A 58 -1.18 1.09 -20.49
N PRO A 59 -1.67 0.00 -21.13
CA PRO A 59 -3.10 -0.14 -21.44
C PRO A 59 -4.00 -0.01 -20.20
N VAL A 60 -3.57 -0.53 -19.05
CA VAL A 60 -4.25 -0.37 -17.76
C VAL A 60 -4.33 1.11 -17.39
N GLN A 61 -3.23 1.86 -17.46
CA GLN A 61 -3.22 3.29 -17.14
C GLN A 61 -4.14 4.09 -18.08
N ILE A 62 -4.14 3.77 -19.37
CA ILE A 62 -5.04 4.39 -20.36
C ILE A 62 -6.51 4.12 -20.02
N LEU A 63 -6.86 2.88 -19.65
CA LEU A 63 -8.22 2.52 -19.24
C LEU A 63 -8.67 3.32 -18.01
N LEU A 64 -7.82 3.39 -16.99
CA LEU A 64 -8.11 4.11 -15.74
C LEU A 64 -8.24 5.62 -15.95
N ASP A 65 -7.41 6.19 -16.83
CA ASP A 65 -7.55 7.58 -17.27
C ASP A 65 -8.89 7.78 -18.02
N GLY A 66 -9.27 6.85 -18.89
CA GLY A 66 -10.56 6.87 -19.60
C GLY A 66 -11.77 6.80 -18.67
N PHE A 67 -11.64 6.14 -17.53
CA PHE A 67 -12.64 6.15 -16.45
C PHE A 67 -12.60 7.39 -15.56
N ASN A 68 -11.61 8.27 -15.76
CA ASN A 68 -11.36 9.47 -14.96
C ASN A 68 -11.14 9.15 -13.47
N PHE A 69 -10.40 8.08 -13.19
CA PHE A 69 -10.02 7.74 -11.83
C PHE A 69 -8.98 8.73 -11.28
N SER A 70 -9.03 8.98 -9.97
CA SER A 70 -7.99 9.74 -9.28
C SER A 70 -6.67 8.95 -9.27
N ASP A 71 -5.55 9.63 -9.05
CA ASP A 71 -4.25 8.95 -8.95
C ASP A 71 -4.21 7.96 -7.78
N GLU A 72 -4.93 8.23 -6.69
CA GLU A 72 -5.07 7.30 -5.56
C GLU A 72 -5.79 6.00 -5.95
N TYR A 73 -6.87 6.10 -6.75
CA TYR A 73 -7.56 4.90 -7.26
C TYR A 73 -6.69 4.15 -8.27
N LYS A 74 -5.91 4.86 -9.09
CA LYS A 74 -4.94 4.21 -9.98
C LYS A 74 -3.91 3.44 -9.19
N GLU A 75 -3.34 4.03 -8.14
CA GLU A 75 -2.40 3.34 -7.25
C GLU A 75 -3.01 2.10 -6.62
N ALA A 76 -4.26 2.18 -6.13
CA ALA A 76 -4.96 1.02 -5.56
C ALA A 76 -5.15 -0.10 -6.58
N VAL A 77 -5.51 0.21 -7.83
CA VAL A 77 -5.65 -0.80 -8.89
C VAL A 77 -4.30 -1.42 -9.25
N LEU A 78 -3.23 -0.62 -9.37
CA LEU A 78 -1.88 -1.10 -9.64
C LEU A 78 -1.34 -1.97 -8.48
N TYR A 79 -1.77 -1.70 -7.26
CA TYR A 79 -1.46 -2.53 -6.10
C TYR A 79 -2.07 -3.93 -6.22
N ILE A 80 -3.34 -4.03 -6.65
CA ILE A 80 -3.98 -5.33 -6.96
C ILE A 80 -3.26 -6.02 -8.11
N GLN A 81 -2.92 -5.29 -9.18
CA GLN A 81 -2.19 -5.84 -10.32
C GLN A 81 -0.92 -6.55 -9.86
N LYS A 82 -0.11 -5.88 -9.02
CA LYS A 82 1.13 -6.44 -8.50
C LYS A 82 0.92 -7.80 -7.82
N ALA A 83 -0.10 -7.95 -6.98
CA ALA A 83 -0.40 -9.23 -6.34
C ALA A 83 -0.86 -10.30 -7.35
N LEU A 84 -1.72 -9.94 -8.30
CA LEU A 84 -2.30 -10.91 -9.24
C LEU A 84 -1.32 -11.39 -10.32
N THR A 85 -0.37 -10.55 -10.71
CA THR A 85 0.60 -10.88 -11.77
C THR A 85 1.91 -11.50 -11.25
N ASP A 86 2.20 -11.40 -9.94
CA ASP A 86 3.45 -11.94 -9.37
C ASP A 86 3.38 -13.46 -9.19
N PRO A 87 4.24 -14.26 -9.84
CA PRO A 87 4.23 -15.72 -9.71
C PRO A 87 4.69 -16.22 -8.34
N ASN A 88 5.28 -15.38 -7.49
CA ASN A 88 5.79 -15.77 -6.16
C ASN A 88 4.79 -15.49 -5.03
N VAL A 89 3.60 -15.00 -5.37
CA VAL A 89 2.52 -14.71 -4.42
C VAL A 89 1.50 -15.85 -4.46
N GLY A 90 1.00 -16.27 -3.30
CA GLY A 90 -0.02 -17.30 -3.17
C GLY A 90 0.49 -18.74 -3.31
N SER A 91 -0.45 -19.64 -3.61
CA SER A 91 -0.22 -21.07 -3.83
C SER A 91 0.28 -21.37 -5.24
N PRO A 92 1.05 -22.45 -5.46
CA PRO A 92 1.45 -22.87 -6.82
C PRO A 92 0.31 -23.11 -7.81
N ASP A 93 -0.89 -23.41 -7.31
CA ASP A 93 -2.10 -23.65 -8.13
C ASP A 93 -2.88 -22.35 -8.43
N ASP A 94 -2.47 -21.22 -7.85
CA ASP A 94 -3.14 -19.94 -8.05
C ASP A 94 -2.93 -19.41 -9.46
N LYS A 95 -3.95 -18.72 -9.99
CA LYS A 95 -3.86 -18.09 -11.29
C LYS A 95 -2.83 -16.96 -11.26
N ILE A 96 -1.86 -17.05 -12.17
CA ILE A 96 -0.92 -15.96 -12.46
C ILE A 96 -1.47 -15.19 -13.64
N TYR A 97 -1.94 -13.97 -13.41
CA TYR A 97 -2.48 -13.13 -14.48
C TYR A 97 -1.35 -12.60 -15.35
N THR A 98 -1.52 -12.68 -16.67
CA THR A 98 -0.78 -11.82 -17.59
C THR A 98 -1.34 -10.40 -17.57
N ASP A 99 -0.55 -9.42 -18.04
CA ASP A 99 -1.03 -8.02 -18.16
C ASP A 99 -2.30 -7.91 -19.03
N ALA A 100 -2.41 -8.74 -20.07
CA ALA A 100 -3.58 -8.79 -20.95
C ALA A 100 -4.81 -9.36 -20.23
N GLU A 101 -4.67 -10.46 -19.48
CA GLU A 101 -5.78 -11.03 -18.72
C GLU A 101 -6.24 -10.11 -17.58
N PHE A 102 -5.30 -9.42 -16.93
CA PHE A 102 -5.63 -8.43 -15.91
C PHE A 102 -6.40 -7.26 -16.53
N TYR A 103 -5.93 -6.74 -17.68
CA TYR A 103 -6.66 -5.73 -18.44
C TYR A 103 -8.08 -6.18 -18.80
N ASP A 104 -8.25 -7.41 -19.30
CA ASP A 104 -9.56 -7.97 -19.63
C ASP A 104 -10.48 -8.09 -18.41
N LEU A 105 -9.93 -8.42 -17.23
CA LEU A 105 -10.68 -8.40 -15.98
C LEU A 105 -11.19 -6.98 -15.67
N LEU A 106 -10.35 -5.95 -15.80
CA LEU A 106 -10.74 -4.55 -15.58
C LEU A 106 -11.84 -4.11 -16.54
N VAL A 107 -11.74 -4.48 -17.82
CA VAL A 107 -12.77 -4.20 -18.83
C VAL A 107 -14.10 -4.86 -18.48
N LYS A 108 -14.07 -6.14 -18.06
CA LYS A 108 -15.28 -6.90 -17.69
C LYS A 108 -15.94 -6.39 -16.40
N LEU A 109 -15.14 -5.92 -15.44
CA LEU A 109 -15.67 -5.23 -14.25
C LEU A 109 -16.39 -3.95 -14.66
N GLY A 110 -15.81 -3.21 -15.62
CA GLY A 110 -16.30 -1.90 -16.01
C GLY A 110 -16.08 -0.85 -14.92
N LYS A 111 -16.43 0.41 -15.24
CA LYS A 111 -16.11 1.57 -14.41
C LYS A 111 -16.61 1.44 -12.97
N ASP A 112 -17.91 1.25 -12.78
CA ASP A 112 -18.54 1.38 -11.47
C ASP A 112 -18.07 0.30 -10.49
N ARG A 113 -17.96 -0.95 -10.95
CA ARG A 113 -17.47 -2.06 -10.12
C ARG A 113 -15.99 -1.91 -9.82
N LEU A 114 -15.19 -1.48 -10.80
CA LEU A 114 -13.78 -1.24 -10.59
C LEU A 114 -13.54 -0.09 -9.60
N GLU A 115 -14.37 0.95 -9.62
CA GLU A 115 -14.29 2.05 -8.66
C GLU A 115 -14.57 1.57 -7.23
N ASN A 116 -15.55 0.68 -7.05
CA ASN A 116 -15.84 0.08 -5.75
C ASN A 116 -14.69 -0.80 -5.25
N CYS A 117 -14.10 -1.63 -6.14
CA CYS A 117 -12.89 -2.39 -5.80
C CYS A 117 -11.74 -1.46 -5.39
N ALA A 118 -11.49 -0.40 -6.15
CA ALA A 118 -10.42 0.54 -5.87
C ALA A 118 -10.63 1.27 -4.53
N LYS A 119 -11.89 1.61 -4.18
CA LYS A 119 -12.23 2.22 -2.88
C LYS A 119 -11.85 1.33 -1.71
N VAL A 120 -12.25 0.05 -1.73
CA VAL A 120 -11.94 -0.89 -0.65
C VAL A 120 -10.44 -1.11 -0.52
N THR A 121 -9.75 -1.37 -1.63
CA THR A 121 -8.29 -1.53 -1.61
C THR A 121 -7.57 -0.26 -1.17
N LEU A 122 -8.05 0.93 -1.56
CA LEU A 122 -7.45 2.20 -1.15
C LEU A 122 -7.53 2.39 0.36
N LEU A 123 -8.61 1.97 1.03
CA LEU A 123 -8.72 2.07 2.49
C LEU A 123 -7.60 1.27 3.16
N THR A 124 -7.43 0.00 2.79
CA THR A 124 -6.33 -0.85 3.30
C THR A 124 -4.97 -0.25 2.97
N PHE A 125 -4.77 0.22 1.74
CA PHE A 125 -3.51 0.79 1.29
C PHE A 125 -3.13 2.06 2.04
N ARG A 126 -4.10 2.92 2.39
CA ARG A 126 -3.88 4.11 3.21
C ARG A 126 -3.46 3.76 4.63
N VAL A 127 -4.09 2.76 5.24
CA VAL A 127 -3.70 2.28 6.58
C VAL A 127 -2.27 1.74 6.56
N ARG A 128 -1.92 0.94 5.55
CA ARG A 128 -0.55 0.45 5.33
C ARG A 128 0.46 1.60 5.19
N LYS A 129 0.18 2.62 4.36
CA LYS A 129 1.05 3.81 4.25
C LYS A 129 1.24 4.49 5.61
N GLY A 130 0.15 4.64 6.38
CA GLY A 130 0.22 5.15 7.75
C GLY A 130 1.11 4.32 8.67
N ALA A 131 1.06 2.98 8.59
CA ALA A 131 1.93 2.09 9.34
C ALA A 131 3.41 2.30 8.98
N VAL A 132 3.73 2.38 7.67
CA VAL A 132 5.09 2.67 7.18
C VAL A 132 5.62 3.99 7.75
N ASP A 133 4.82 5.05 7.67
CA ASP A 133 5.20 6.38 8.15
C ASP A 133 5.40 6.40 9.68
N ALA A 134 4.54 5.69 10.43
CA ALA A 134 4.63 5.56 11.88
C ALA A 134 5.92 4.82 12.29
N ILE A 135 6.24 3.69 11.65
CA ILE A 135 7.49 2.96 11.90
C ILE A 135 8.70 3.84 11.58
N ALA A 136 8.68 4.53 10.44
CA ALA A 136 9.79 5.41 10.02
C ALA A 136 10.09 6.52 11.04
N SER A 137 9.05 6.98 11.77
CA SER A 137 9.13 8.05 12.76
C SER A 137 9.75 7.64 14.10
N LEU A 138 9.88 6.34 14.38
CA LEU A 138 10.56 5.84 15.59
C LEU A 138 12.04 6.27 15.64
N LYS A 139 12.67 6.17 16.79
CA LYS A 139 14.12 6.43 16.93
C LYS A 139 14.88 5.17 17.32
N ASP A 140 14.23 4.26 18.04
CA ASP A 140 14.78 2.96 18.35
C ASP A 140 14.83 2.09 17.08
N GLN A 141 16.06 1.81 16.61
CA GLN A 141 16.28 1.01 15.41
C GLN A 141 15.85 -0.45 15.59
N ALA A 142 16.03 -1.04 16.78
CA ALA A 142 15.62 -2.42 17.03
C ALA A 142 14.09 -2.57 16.93
N LYS A 143 13.35 -1.58 17.47
CA LYS A 143 11.89 -1.54 17.34
C LYS A 143 11.42 -1.31 15.90
N LYS A 144 12.15 -0.50 15.12
CA LYS A 144 11.89 -0.36 13.68
C LYS A 144 12.04 -1.68 12.94
N ASP A 145 13.14 -2.39 13.18
CA ASP A 145 13.45 -3.62 12.47
C ASP A 145 12.43 -4.72 12.82
N GLU A 146 12.02 -4.79 14.09
CA GLU A 146 10.95 -5.67 14.58
C GLU A 146 9.62 -5.38 13.84
N LEU A 147 9.16 -4.14 13.85
CA LEU A 147 7.90 -3.77 13.20
C LEU A 147 7.93 -3.83 11.67
N ASN A 148 9.07 -3.56 11.04
CA ASN A 148 9.23 -3.75 9.60
C ASN A 148 9.15 -5.23 9.21
N THR A 149 9.67 -6.12 10.05
CA THR A 149 9.55 -7.57 9.84
C THR A 149 8.09 -8.00 9.94
N GLU A 150 7.36 -7.51 10.94
CA GLU A 150 5.92 -7.77 11.09
C GLU A 150 5.12 -7.19 9.91
N LEU A 151 5.42 -5.95 9.50
CA LEU A 151 4.78 -5.31 8.35
C LEU A 151 4.99 -6.11 7.06
N ALA A 152 6.20 -6.62 6.82
CA ALA A 152 6.50 -7.45 5.66
C ALA A 152 5.69 -8.75 5.66
N ALA A 153 5.50 -9.38 6.84
CA ALA A 153 4.66 -10.56 6.97
C ALA A 153 3.17 -10.26 6.71
N ILE A 154 2.65 -9.13 7.20
CA ILE A 154 1.28 -8.70 6.93
C ILE A 154 1.09 -8.34 5.45
N ASP A 155 2.07 -7.69 4.83
CA ASP A 155 2.08 -7.41 3.40
C ASP A 155 2.00 -8.68 2.55
N ALA A 156 2.83 -9.67 2.87
CA ALA A 156 2.81 -10.96 2.18
C ALA A 156 1.44 -11.65 2.33
N ASN A 157 0.90 -11.68 3.56
CA ASN A 157 -0.43 -12.24 3.82
C ASN A 157 -1.54 -11.53 3.03
N TYR A 158 -1.49 -10.19 2.95
CA TYR A 158 -2.46 -9.42 2.19
C TYR A 158 -2.33 -9.68 0.68
N PHE A 159 -1.12 -9.84 0.17
CA PHE A 159 -0.86 -10.23 -1.22
C PHE A 159 -1.44 -11.62 -1.52
N ASP A 160 -1.25 -12.59 -0.63
CA ASP A 160 -1.84 -13.93 -0.76
C ASP A 160 -3.37 -13.87 -0.76
N CYS A 161 -3.97 -13.03 0.10
CA CYS A 161 -5.41 -12.81 0.10
C CYS A 161 -5.92 -12.22 -1.22
N LEU A 162 -5.25 -11.20 -1.75
CA LEU A 162 -5.59 -10.63 -3.06
C LEU A 162 -5.46 -11.67 -4.18
N LYS A 163 -4.43 -12.50 -4.14
CA LYS A 163 -4.23 -13.61 -5.09
C LYS A 163 -5.38 -14.61 -5.04
N LEU A 164 -5.74 -15.07 -3.84
CA LEU A 164 -6.86 -15.99 -3.64
C LEU A 164 -8.19 -15.39 -4.14
N ILE A 165 -8.42 -14.09 -3.93
CA ILE A 165 -9.59 -13.39 -4.47
C ILE A 165 -9.57 -13.40 -6.01
N GLY A 166 -8.40 -13.18 -6.62
CA GLY A 166 -8.20 -13.23 -8.07
C GLY A 166 -8.42 -14.61 -8.70
N ASN A 167 -8.42 -15.68 -7.91
CA ASN A 167 -8.73 -17.04 -8.38
C ASN A 167 -10.23 -17.33 -8.54
N GLY A 168 -11.11 -16.37 -8.27
CA GLY A 168 -12.54 -16.58 -8.47
C GLY A 168 -12.88 -17.01 -9.90
N ASP A 169 -13.75 -18.01 -10.04
CA ASP A 169 -14.11 -18.60 -11.35
C ASP A 169 -14.79 -17.59 -12.28
N THR A 170 -15.41 -16.55 -11.71
CA THR A 170 -16.17 -15.53 -12.43
C THR A 170 -15.82 -14.13 -11.97
N VAL A 171 -16.01 -13.15 -12.86
CA VAL A 171 -15.83 -11.73 -12.56
C VAL A 171 -16.75 -11.28 -11.42
N ASP A 172 -17.96 -11.83 -11.32
CA ASP A 172 -18.90 -11.53 -10.23
C ASP A 172 -18.41 -12.03 -8.87
N GLN A 173 -17.80 -13.23 -8.82
CA GLN A 173 -17.18 -13.74 -7.60
C GLN A 173 -15.96 -12.90 -7.21
N ILE A 174 -15.07 -12.58 -8.15
CA ILE A 174 -13.91 -11.72 -7.89
C ILE A 174 -14.39 -10.37 -7.33
N TYR A 175 -15.34 -9.72 -8.00
CA TYR A 175 -15.93 -8.46 -7.54
C TYR A 175 -16.49 -8.57 -6.12
N SER A 176 -17.34 -9.58 -5.87
CA SER A 176 -17.99 -9.79 -4.58
C SER A 176 -16.98 -10.05 -3.47
N SER A 177 -15.92 -10.80 -3.76
CA SER A 177 -14.86 -11.07 -2.80
C SER A 177 -14.03 -9.83 -2.49
N VAL A 178 -13.69 -9.00 -3.47
CA VAL A 178 -12.95 -7.74 -3.23
C VAL A 178 -13.76 -6.78 -2.36
N ILE A 179 -15.04 -6.54 -2.67
CA ILE A 179 -15.83 -5.52 -1.95
C ILE A 179 -16.17 -5.91 -0.50
N ASN A 180 -16.14 -7.19 -0.18
CA ASN A 180 -16.41 -7.71 1.16
C ASN A 180 -15.13 -8.00 1.95
N HIS A 181 -13.97 -7.73 1.37
CA HIS A 181 -12.68 -7.99 1.99
C HIS A 181 -12.26 -6.85 2.92
N ASP A 182 -11.87 -7.18 4.14
CA ASP A 182 -11.37 -6.24 5.15
C ASP A 182 -10.21 -6.84 5.94
N ASP A 183 -8.99 -6.66 5.42
CA ASP A 183 -7.74 -6.95 6.15
C ASP A 183 -7.01 -5.69 6.58
N GLY A 184 -7.64 -4.52 6.46
CA GLY A 184 -7.04 -3.23 6.84
C GLY A 184 -6.66 -3.17 8.32
N TYR A 185 -7.39 -3.87 9.17
CA TYR A 185 -7.17 -3.90 10.61
C TYR A 185 -5.77 -4.44 11.00
N LYS A 186 -5.18 -5.35 10.22
CA LYS A 186 -3.85 -5.91 10.49
C LYS A 186 -2.78 -4.82 10.42
N PHE A 187 -2.86 -3.95 9.41
CA PHE A 187 -1.99 -2.78 9.27
C PHE A 187 -2.27 -1.72 10.34
N GLU A 188 -3.54 -1.58 10.75
CA GLU A 188 -3.92 -0.64 11.82
C GLU A 188 -3.22 -0.99 13.14
N ILE A 189 -3.15 -2.28 13.49
CA ILE A 189 -2.46 -2.76 14.70
C ILE A 189 -0.97 -2.35 14.69
N ILE A 190 -0.28 -2.55 13.56
CA ILE A 190 1.13 -2.13 13.44
C ILE A 190 1.26 -0.62 13.59
N LYS A 191 0.39 0.15 12.90
CA LYS A 191 0.40 1.61 12.96
C LYS A 191 0.21 2.11 14.39
N ASP A 192 -0.75 1.57 15.11
CA ASP A 192 -1.06 1.96 16.49
C ASP A 192 0.07 1.57 17.45
N THR A 193 0.68 0.40 17.24
CA THR A 193 1.85 -0.05 18.00
C THR A 193 3.04 0.89 17.79
N ALA A 194 3.33 1.26 16.55
CA ALA A 194 4.39 2.21 16.22
C ALA A 194 4.13 3.59 16.84
N HIS A 195 2.89 4.08 16.79
CA HIS A 195 2.52 5.35 17.43
C HIS A 195 2.68 5.30 18.95
N ALA A 196 2.27 4.22 19.62
CA ALA A 196 2.42 4.07 21.06
C ALA A 196 3.90 4.10 21.48
N LEU A 197 4.76 3.37 20.76
CA LEU A 197 6.20 3.37 20.98
C LEU A 197 6.82 4.76 20.79
N PHE A 198 6.42 5.46 19.73
CA PHE A 198 6.88 6.83 19.49
C PHE A 198 6.53 7.79 20.65
N LEU A 199 5.32 7.67 21.20
CA LEU A 199 4.90 8.49 22.34
C LEU A 199 5.71 8.18 23.60
N ASP A 200 6.04 6.91 23.83
CA ASP A 200 6.87 6.51 24.97
C ASP A 200 8.33 6.98 24.83
N GLU A 201 8.91 6.93 23.63
CA GLU A 201 10.23 7.53 23.35
C GLU A 201 10.25 9.04 23.65
N MET A 202 9.14 9.75 23.40
CA MET A 202 9.00 11.17 23.68
C MET A 202 8.85 11.46 25.18
N ARG A 203 8.16 10.59 25.93
CA ARG A 203 7.99 10.72 27.38
C ARG A 203 9.29 10.47 28.14
N GLN A 204 10.08 9.48 27.73
CA GLN A 204 11.37 9.16 28.36
C GLN A 204 12.44 10.26 28.19
N ARG A 205 12.17 11.28 27.36
CA ARG A 205 13.05 12.44 27.15
C ARG A 205 12.72 13.65 28.02
N VAL A 206 11.64 13.62 28.81
CA VAL A 206 11.31 14.72 29.71
C VAL A 206 12.14 14.56 31.00
N PRO A 207 13.07 15.49 31.30
CA PRO A 207 13.89 15.45 32.51
C PRO A 207 13.06 15.64 33.79
#